data_AF-A0A917PRT1-F1
#
_entry.id   AF-A0A917PRT1-F1
#
_cell.length_a   1.000
_cell.length_b   1.000
_cell.length_c   1.000
_cell.angle_alpha   90.00
_cell.angle_beta   90.00
_cell.angle_gamma   90.00
#
_symmetry.space_group_name_H-M   'P 1'
#
loop_
_entity.id
_entity.type
_entity.pdbx_description
1 polymer ?
#
loop_
_entity_poly.entity_id
_entity_poly.type
_entity_poly.pdbx_seq_one_letter_code
_entity_poly.pdbx_strand_id
1 'polypeptide(L)'
;MVNEYRTHDSDLPDGPRYRQWDAERVREWAGRIGENTTVVVNRIFESVPVDEQGLDAALAVLRLTRRYSAARVEAAAGVALASRVRSPRYAHLRPILETNQDHPDGRNPRAEPAMAEPVGYVRGADYYAGGTR
;
A
#
# COMPACT_ATOMS: atom_id res chain seq x y z
N MET A 1 -25.62 42.29 -3.24
CA MET A 1 -24.27 42.71 -2.85
C MET A 1 -23.45 41.42 -2.75
N VAL A 2 -22.60 41.17 -3.73
CA VAL A 2 -21.85 39.90 -3.85
C VAL A 2 -20.54 40.11 -3.10
N ASN A 3 -20.31 39.35 -2.03
CA ASN A 3 -19.04 39.38 -1.31
C ASN A 3 -18.00 38.58 -2.12
N GLU A 4 -17.21 39.30 -2.90
CA GLU A 4 -16.09 38.74 -3.67
C GLU A 4 -14.81 38.88 -2.84
N TYR A 5 -14.50 37.88 -2.02
CA TYR A 5 -13.21 37.82 -1.32
C TYR A 5 -12.19 37.16 -2.26
N ARG A 6 -11.21 37.94 -2.72
CA ARG A 6 -10.06 37.46 -3.50
C ARG A 6 -8.81 37.64 -2.64
N THR A 7 -8.14 36.54 -2.32
CA THR A 7 -6.86 36.61 -1.61
C THR A 7 -5.83 37.24 -2.54
N HIS A 8 -5.22 38.36 -2.14
CA HIS A 8 -4.14 38.97 -2.89
C HIS A 8 -2.84 38.23 -2.57
N ASP A 9 -2.00 37.98 -3.58
CA ASP A 9 -0.70 37.33 -3.37
C ASP A 9 0.19 38.07 -2.35
N SER A 10 -0.05 39.37 -2.16
CA SER A 10 0.62 40.22 -1.16
C SER A 10 0.23 39.90 0.29
N ASP A 11 -0.84 39.14 0.52
CA ASP A 11 -1.30 38.74 1.87
C ASP A 11 -0.65 37.42 2.33
N LEU A 12 0.13 36.75 1.47
CA LEU A 12 0.89 35.57 1.86
C LEU A 12 2.04 35.98 2.79
N PRO A 13 2.23 35.32 3.95
CA PRO A 13 3.33 35.62 4.85
C PRO A 13 4.69 35.37 4.19
N ASP A 14 5.66 36.24 4.47
CA ASP A 14 7.04 36.08 4.04
C ASP A 14 7.63 34.79 4.63
N GLY A 15 8.02 33.86 3.75
CA GLY A 15 8.57 32.56 4.11
C GLY A 15 8.92 31.73 2.87
N PRO A 16 9.67 30.63 3.01
CA PRO A 16 9.94 29.74 1.88
C PRO A 16 8.59 29.28 1.32
N ARG A 17 8.30 29.63 0.06
CA ARG A 17 7.12 29.15 -0.65
C ARG A 17 7.08 27.63 -0.50
N TYR A 18 5.99 27.10 0.06
CA TYR A 18 5.78 25.66 0.14
C TYR A 18 6.04 25.06 -1.24
N ARG A 19 7.13 24.30 -1.38
CA ARG A 19 7.40 23.58 -2.62
C ARG A 19 6.43 22.41 -2.66
N GLN A 20 5.29 22.63 -3.30
CA GLN A 20 4.31 21.58 -3.55
C GLN A 20 5.02 20.42 -4.25
N TRP A 21 4.69 19.21 -3.82
CA TRP A 21 5.09 18.03 -4.57
C TRP A 21 4.31 18.02 -5.88
N ASP A 22 4.99 17.73 -6.99
CA ASP A 22 4.37 17.50 -8.29
C ASP A 22 4.49 16.02 -8.67
N ALA A 23 3.67 15.60 -9.64
CA ALA A 23 3.61 14.21 -10.05
C ALA A 23 4.92 13.72 -10.70
N GLU A 24 5.66 14.61 -11.37
CA GLU A 24 6.95 14.29 -11.99
C GLU A 24 7.98 13.88 -10.94
N ARG A 25 8.16 14.69 -9.89
CA ARG A 25 9.09 14.39 -8.80
C ARG A 25 8.71 13.13 -8.04
N VAL A 26 7.41 12.85 -7.91
CA VAL A 26 6.91 11.61 -7.30
C VAL A 26 7.29 10.39 -8.17
N ARG A 27 7.13 10.49 -9.49
CA ARG A 27 7.54 9.43 -10.44
C ARG A 27 9.06 9.23 -10.45
N GLU A 28 9.86 10.30 -10.42
CA GLU A 28 11.32 10.20 -10.30
C GLU A 28 11.76 9.46 -9.04
N TRP A 29 11.12 9.76 -7.90
CA TRP A 29 11.42 9.06 -6.65
C TRP A 29 11.03 7.59 -6.73
N ALA A 30 9.88 7.27 -7.32
CA ALA A 30 9.46 5.89 -7.57
C ALA A 30 10.50 5.13 -8.43
N GLY A 31 11.02 5.76 -9.48
CA GLY A 31 12.04 5.19 -10.35
C GLY A 31 13.36 4.85 -9.65
N ARG A 32 13.72 5.60 -8.60
CA ARG A 32 14.90 5.28 -7.76
C ARG A 32 14.69 4.05 -6.87
N ILE A 33 13.45 3.67 -6.60
CA ILE A 33 13.12 2.46 -5.83
C ILE A 33 13.08 1.25 -6.78
N GLY A 34 12.37 1.37 -7.90
CA GLY A 34 12.29 0.34 -8.92
C GLY A 34 11.10 0.45 -9.85
N GLU A 35 11.02 -0.48 -10.79
CA GLU A 35 10.04 -0.48 -11.88
C GLU A 35 8.61 -0.77 -11.38
N ASN A 36 8.43 -1.76 -10.50
CA ASN A 36 7.11 -2.09 -9.96
C ASN A 36 6.55 -0.94 -9.14
N THR A 37 7.40 -0.30 -8.32
CA THR A 37 6.99 0.89 -7.56
C THR A 37 6.55 2.03 -8.48
N THR A 38 7.28 2.23 -9.59
CA THR A 38 6.91 3.22 -10.62
C THR A 38 5.56 2.90 -11.25
N VAL A 39 5.30 1.63 -11.59
CA VAL A 39 4.00 1.19 -12.13
C VAL A 39 2.87 1.43 -11.11
N VAL A 40 3.08 1.12 -9.83
CA VAL A 40 2.08 1.39 -8.78
C VAL A 40 1.77 2.90 -8.71
N VAL A 41 2.80 3.75 -8.70
CA VAL A 41 2.62 5.21 -8.66
C VAL A 41 1.87 5.71 -9.90
N ASN A 42 2.20 5.23 -11.08
CA ASN A 42 1.48 5.61 -12.31
C ASN A 42 0.01 5.18 -12.25
N ARG A 43 -0.28 3.95 -11.79
CA ARG A 43 -1.66 3.48 -11.62
C ARG A 43 -2.46 4.31 -10.62
N ILE A 44 -1.81 4.88 -9.60
CA ILE A 44 -2.47 5.80 -8.66
C ILE A 44 -2.88 7.08 -9.38
N PHE A 45 -1.98 7.72 -10.13
CA PHE A 45 -2.31 8.94 -10.90
C PHE A 45 -3.34 8.66 -11.99
N GLU A 46 -3.25 7.54 -12.71
CA GLU A 46 -4.26 7.11 -13.70
C GLU A 46 -5.63 6.78 -13.09
N SER A 47 -5.72 6.62 -11.76
CA SER A 47 -6.98 6.34 -11.06
C SER A 47 -7.76 7.59 -10.68
N VAL A 48 -7.15 8.77 -10.81
CA VAL A 48 -7.75 10.06 -10.42
C VAL A 48 -7.85 10.99 -11.63
N PRO A 49 -8.87 11.88 -11.67
CA PRO A 49 -9.03 12.83 -12.78
C PRO A 49 -7.99 13.96 -12.76
N VAL A 50 -7.39 14.24 -11.60
CA VAL A 50 -6.49 15.37 -11.37
C VAL A 50 -5.31 14.90 -10.52
N ASP A 51 -4.09 15.19 -10.94
CA ASP A 51 -2.85 14.66 -10.36
C ASP A 51 -2.72 14.97 -8.86
N GLU A 52 -3.16 16.16 -8.44
CA GLU A 52 -3.15 16.62 -7.05
C GLU A 52 -3.88 15.66 -6.10
N GLN A 53 -4.92 14.97 -6.59
CA GLN A 53 -5.68 13.99 -5.80
C GLN A 53 -4.91 12.67 -5.60
N GLY A 54 -3.94 12.38 -6.47
CA GLY A 54 -3.10 11.19 -6.42
C GLY A 54 -1.82 11.38 -5.60
N LEU A 55 -1.39 12.62 -5.38
CA LEU A 55 -0.12 12.95 -4.72
C LEU A 55 0.02 12.30 -3.34
N ASP A 56 -0.96 12.48 -2.46
CA ASP A 56 -0.87 11.94 -1.10
C ASP A 56 -0.85 10.42 -1.07
N ALA A 57 -1.63 9.77 -1.94
CA ALA A 57 -1.65 8.32 -2.05
C ALA A 57 -0.33 7.75 -2.57
N ALA A 58 0.26 8.38 -3.59
CA ALA A 58 1.55 7.99 -4.13
C ALA A 58 2.69 8.24 -3.13
N LEU A 59 2.71 9.42 -2.47
CA LEU A 59 3.67 9.73 -1.43
C LEU A 59 3.54 8.78 -0.23
N ALA A 60 2.33 8.35 0.14
CA ALA A 60 2.13 7.36 1.20
C ALA A 60 2.82 6.03 0.87
N VAL A 61 2.72 5.57 -0.39
CA VAL A 61 3.46 4.39 -0.87
C VAL A 61 4.96 4.61 -0.77
N LEU A 62 5.49 5.71 -1.31
CA LEU A 62 6.94 5.98 -1.30
C LEU A 62 7.50 6.10 0.11
N ARG A 63 6.73 6.67 1.05
CA ARG A 63 7.13 6.80 2.46
C ARG A 63 7.28 5.46 3.19
N LEU A 64 6.82 4.34 2.63
CA LEU A 64 7.12 3.00 3.18
C LEU A 64 8.63 2.74 3.24
N THR A 65 9.42 3.36 2.36
CA THR A 65 10.89 3.27 2.36
C THR A 65 11.55 3.86 3.61
N ARG A 66 10.81 4.62 4.43
CA ARG A 66 11.31 5.11 5.73
C ARG A 66 11.39 4.00 6.78
N ARG A 67 10.60 2.92 6.62
CA ARG A 67 10.52 1.81 7.57
C ARG A 67 11.06 0.50 6.99
N TYR A 68 10.90 0.31 5.68
CA TYR A 68 11.32 -0.88 4.96
C TYR A 68 12.38 -0.51 3.93
N SER A 69 13.28 -1.43 3.60
CA SER A 69 14.28 -1.16 2.55
C SER A 69 13.61 -0.96 1.19
N ALA A 70 14.25 -0.20 0.30
CA ALA A 70 13.75 0.03 -1.06
C ALA A 70 13.49 -1.29 -1.80
N ALA A 71 14.40 -2.27 -1.67
CA ALA A 71 14.25 -3.60 -2.25
C ALA A 71 12.98 -4.33 -1.76
N ARG A 72 12.65 -4.23 -0.46
CA ARG A 72 11.43 -4.83 0.09
C ARG A 72 10.16 -4.14 -0.42
N VAL A 73 10.18 -2.80 -0.48
CA VAL A 73 9.06 -2.02 -1.03
C VAL A 73 8.82 -2.36 -2.50
N GLU A 74 9.90 -2.51 -3.28
CA GLU A 74 9.83 -2.91 -4.68
C GLU A 74 9.25 -4.31 -4.87
N ALA A 75 9.70 -5.29 -4.07
CA ALA A 75 9.15 -6.63 -4.09
C ALA A 75 7.67 -6.65 -3.68
N ALA A 76 7.30 -5.91 -2.63
CA ALA A 76 5.91 -5.76 -2.21
C ALA A 76 5.02 -5.10 -3.28
N ALA A 77 5.56 -4.12 -4.02
CA ALA A 77 4.87 -3.52 -5.16
C ALA A 77 4.62 -4.57 -6.26
N GLY A 78 5.59 -5.43 -6.56
CA GLY A 78 5.41 -6.56 -7.49
C GLY A 78 4.29 -7.51 -7.06
N VAL A 79 4.27 -7.92 -5.78
CA VAL A 79 3.20 -8.76 -5.21
C VAL A 79 1.84 -8.06 -5.30
N ALA A 80 1.79 -6.76 -4.99
CA ALA A 80 0.56 -5.98 -5.06
C ALA A 80 0.03 -5.84 -6.51
N LEU A 81 0.92 -5.69 -7.49
CA LEU A 81 0.56 -5.63 -8.92
C LEU A 81 0.04 -6.95 -9.47
N ALA A 82 0.50 -8.08 -8.93
CA ALA A 82 -0.01 -9.41 -9.25
C ALA A 82 -1.40 -9.70 -8.63
N SER A 83 -1.84 -8.88 -7.67
CA SER A 83 -3.17 -9.00 -7.07
C SER A 83 -4.26 -8.49 -8.02
N ARG A 84 -5.53 -8.79 -7.70
CA ARG A 84 -6.70 -8.32 -8.48
C ARG A 84 -6.98 -6.83 -8.36
N VAL A 85 -6.19 -6.07 -7.61
CA VAL A 85 -6.43 -4.64 -7.41
C VAL A 85 -5.87 -3.83 -8.57
N ARG A 86 -6.74 -3.06 -9.23
CA ARG A 86 -6.37 -2.20 -10.36
C ARG A 86 -5.33 -1.14 -9.98
N SER A 87 -5.56 -0.40 -8.89
CA SER A 87 -4.66 0.64 -8.38
C SER A 87 -4.24 0.32 -6.94
N PRO A 88 -3.17 -0.47 -6.73
CA PRO A 88 -2.63 -0.70 -5.40
C PRO A 88 -2.22 0.61 -4.72
N ARG A 89 -2.45 0.70 -3.41
CA ARG A 89 -2.10 1.87 -2.58
C ARG A 89 -1.41 1.41 -1.30
N TYR A 90 -1.05 2.36 -0.44
CA TYR A 90 -0.44 2.10 0.87
C TYR A 90 -1.16 0.99 1.66
N ALA A 91 -2.49 1.01 1.69
CA ALA A 91 -3.31 0.02 2.39
C ALA A 91 -3.10 -1.42 1.91
N HIS A 92 -2.51 -1.63 0.73
CA HIS A 92 -2.30 -2.95 0.13
C HIS A 92 -0.85 -3.38 0.25
N LEU A 93 0.09 -2.44 0.09
CA LEU A 93 1.52 -2.74 0.25
C LEU A 93 1.90 -2.94 1.71
N ARG A 94 1.30 -2.18 2.64
CA ARG A 94 1.62 -2.29 4.07
C ARG A 94 1.38 -3.70 4.63
N PRO A 95 0.22 -4.35 4.44
CA PRO A 95 0.01 -5.72 4.92
C PRO A 95 1.00 -6.73 4.33
N ILE A 96 1.36 -6.62 3.05
CA ILE A 96 2.35 -7.48 2.39
C ILE A 96 3.71 -7.37 3.11
N LEU A 97 4.14 -6.15 3.40
CA LEU A 97 5.40 -5.87 4.12
C LEU A 97 5.35 -6.31 5.59
N GLU A 98 4.21 -6.12 6.27
CA GLU A 98 4.02 -6.53 7.67
C GLU A 98 4.00 -8.06 7.84
N THR A 99 3.49 -8.78 6.84
CA THR A 99 3.39 -10.25 6.84
C THR A 99 4.56 -10.94 6.14
N ASN A 100 5.55 -10.18 5.67
CA ASN A 100 6.73 -10.65 4.92
C ASN A 100 6.40 -11.43 3.63
N GLN A 101 5.24 -11.17 3.02
CA GLN A 101 4.82 -11.76 1.75
C GLN A 101 5.66 -11.25 0.56
N ASP A 102 6.46 -10.20 0.76
CA ASP A 102 7.39 -9.65 -0.21
C ASP A 102 8.65 -10.51 -0.42
N HIS A 103 8.84 -11.58 0.36
CA HIS A 103 9.98 -12.48 0.20
C HIS A 103 9.65 -13.62 -0.79
N PRO A 104 10.49 -13.85 -1.82
CA PRO A 104 10.26 -14.88 -2.82
C PRO A 104 10.30 -16.30 -2.24
N ASP A 105 10.95 -16.50 -1.09
CA ASP A 105 11.13 -17.82 -0.48
C ASP A 105 9.88 -18.38 0.21
N GLY A 106 8.75 -17.65 0.24
CA GLY A 106 7.47 -18.12 0.79
C GLY A 106 7.48 -18.49 2.28
N ARG A 107 8.65 -18.48 2.94
CA ARG A 107 8.82 -18.68 4.36
C ARG A 107 8.87 -17.34 5.03
N ASN A 108 7.78 -17.01 5.71
CA ASN A 108 7.85 -16.10 6.83
C ASN A 108 8.97 -16.62 7.76
N PRO A 109 10.09 -15.91 7.97
CA PRO A 109 11.13 -16.38 8.89
C PRO A 109 10.62 -16.47 10.34
N ARG A 110 9.45 -15.89 10.62
CA ARG A 110 8.69 -16.01 11.87
C ARG A 110 7.57 -17.06 11.83
N ALA A 111 7.35 -17.72 10.69
CA ALA A 111 6.73 -19.03 10.73
C ALA A 111 7.80 -20.01 11.23
N GLU A 112 8.01 -20.01 12.54
CA GLU A 112 8.32 -21.27 13.20
C GLU A 112 7.30 -22.29 12.65
N PRO A 113 7.70 -23.53 12.34
CA PRO A 113 6.69 -24.56 12.10
C PRO A 113 5.82 -24.53 13.34
N ALA A 114 4.60 -24.01 13.22
CA ALA A 114 3.59 -24.23 14.22
C ALA A 114 3.55 -25.74 14.29
N MET A 115 4.11 -26.31 15.36
CA MET A 115 3.87 -27.69 15.69
C MET A 115 2.37 -27.84 15.54
N ALA A 116 1.94 -28.79 14.74
CA ALA A 116 0.54 -29.03 14.51
C ALA A 116 -0.09 -29.33 15.88
N GLU A 117 -0.57 -28.29 16.54
CA GLU A 117 -1.47 -28.41 17.68
C GLU A 117 -2.60 -29.28 17.15
N PRO A 118 -2.91 -30.42 17.80
CA PRO A 118 -3.87 -31.37 17.27
C PRO A 118 -5.19 -30.63 17.09
N VAL A 119 -5.53 -30.39 15.83
CA VAL A 119 -6.79 -29.81 15.39
C VAL A 119 -7.90 -30.54 16.12
N GLY A 120 -8.73 -29.78 16.82
CA GLY A 120 -9.79 -30.30 17.69
C GLY A 120 -10.60 -31.38 16.96
N TYR A 121 -10.81 -32.50 17.64
CA TYR A 121 -11.56 -33.62 17.10
C TYR A 121 -12.99 -33.18 16.76
N VAL A 122 -13.28 -32.94 15.49
CA VAL A 122 -14.64 -32.78 14.99
C VAL A 122 -15.29 -34.16 15.00
N ARG A 123 -16.30 -34.36 15.84
CA ARG A 123 -17.06 -35.60 15.88
C ARG A 123 -17.96 -35.66 14.64
N GLY A 124 -17.91 -36.78 13.92
CA GLY A 124 -18.69 -37.00 12.70
C GLY A 124 -20.20 -36.95 12.96
N ALA A 125 -21.00 -36.81 11.89
CA ALA A 125 -22.46 -36.71 11.96
C ALA A 125 -23.10 -37.86 12.76
N ASP A 126 -22.50 -39.04 12.75
CA ASP A 126 -22.92 -40.21 13.52
C ASP A 126 -22.96 -39.97 15.04
N TYR A 127 -22.16 -39.02 15.55
CA TYR A 127 -22.18 -38.65 16.98
C TYR A 127 -23.46 -37.94 17.40
N TYR A 128 -24.12 -37.23 16.48
CA TYR A 128 -25.37 -36.50 16.74
C TYR A 128 -26.61 -37.23 16.19
N ALA A 129 -26.41 -38.30 15.42
CA ALA A 129 -27.47 -39.22 15.06
C ALA A 129 -27.85 -40.03 16.30
N GLY A 130 -28.55 -39.37 17.23
CA GLY A 130 -29.10 -39.98 18.43
C GLY A 130 -29.80 -41.27 18.04
N GLY A 131 -29.25 -42.39 18.52
CA GLY A 131 -29.73 -43.73 18.24
C GLY A 131 -31.22 -43.78 18.52
N THR A 132 -32.01 -43.71 17.46
CA THR A 132 -33.44 -43.93 17.55
C THR A 132 -33.61 -45.44 17.42
N ARG A 133 -34.08 -45.99 18.52
CA ARG A 133 -34.42 -47.39 18.74
C ARG A 133 -35.41 -47.91 17.71
#